data_AF-A0A0Q1BYN6-F1
#
_entry.id   AF-A0A0Q1BYN6-F1
#
_cell.length_a   1.000
_cell.length_b   1.000
_cell.length_c   1.000
_cell.angle_alpha   90.00
_cell.angle_beta   90.00
_cell.angle_gamma   90.00
#
_symmetry.space_group_name_H-M   'P 1'
#
loop_
_entity.id
_entity.type
_entity.pdbx_description
1 polymer ?
#
loop_
_entity_poly.entity_id
_entity_poly.type
_entity_poly.pdbx_seq_one_letter_code
_entity_poly.pdbx_strand_id
1 'polypeptide(L)'
;MRNIKSKVHAHMPYHLLSRYLESILQQKLNLEIYFHHWVLQDLDKAKCLETARLLAESGLKITFHAPFLDLRPAAMDDEIRKASLERIKQVFDLAPYFHPLKIVCHPSFDDRYYVSADDLWLENSVKTWKELIKLAKEYQITIALENVYEKNPFILRRLFDALSSDKICFCFDTGHFNVFSHEPLNVWLKELGKYLGHLHLHDNFGRLDEHLPVGDGTFPFARFFQIL
;
A
#
# COMPACT_ATOMS: atom_id res chain seq x y z
N MET A 1 -5.83 -22.05 -12.75
CA MET A 1 -5.07 -20.79 -12.94
C MET A 1 -5.90 -19.58 -13.40
N ARG A 2 -6.80 -19.67 -14.41
CA ARG A 2 -7.61 -18.51 -14.89
C ARG A 2 -8.42 -17.77 -13.81
N ASN A 3 -8.81 -18.45 -12.73
CA ASN A 3 -9.58 -17.87 -11.61
C ASN A 3 -8.72 -17.04 -10.63
N ILE A 4 -7.42 -17.33 -10.50
CA ILE A 4 -6.53 -16.62 -9.57
C ILE A 4 -6.07 -15.29 -10.17
N LYS A 5 -5.73 -15.26 -11.47
CA LYS A 5 -5.24 -14.06 -12.16
C LYS A 5 -6.24 -12.88 -12.09
N SER A 6 -7.54 -13.14 -12.06
CA SER A 6 -8.56 -12.08 -11.94
C SER A 6 -8.74 -11.52 -10.51
N LYS A 7 -8.09 -12.15 -9.52
CA LYS A 7 -8.17 -11.82 -8.09
C LYS A 7 -6.88 -11.22 -7.53
N VAL A 8 -5.75 -11.42 -8.23
CA VAL A 8 -4.44 -10.90 -7.82
C VAL A 8 -4.01 -9.74 -8.71
N HIS A 9 -3.18 -8.87 -8.15
CA HIS A 9 -2.51 -7.78 -8.86
C HIS A 9 -1.01 -8.04 -8.81
N ALA A 10 -0.32 -7.85 -9.93
CA ALA A 10 1.13 -7.92 -9.98
C ALA A 10 1.71 -6.52 -9.71
N HIS A 11 2.61 -6.41 -8.75
CA HIS A 11 3.32 -5.16 -8.48
C HIS A 11 4.20 -4.77 -9.68
N MET A 12 4.04 -3.56 -10.18
CA MET A 12 4.67 -3.06 -11.39
C MET A 12 5.14 -1.61 -11.21
N PRO A 13 6.45 -1.36 -11.06
CA PRO A 13 6.99 -0.01 -11.10
C PRO A 13 6.62 0.68 -12.42
N TYR A 14 6.04 1.87 -12.35
CA TYR A 14 5.51 2.56 -13.53
C TYR A 14 6.57 2.74 -14.65
N HIS A 15 7.81 3.04 -14.28
CA HIS A 15 8.91 3.23 -15.26
C HIS A 15 9.26 1.96 -16.05
N LEU A 16 8.90 0.78 -15.55
CA LEU A 16 9.08 -0.51 -16.24
C LEU A 16 7.84 -0.92 -17.03
N LEU A 17 6.69 -0.27 -16.80
CA LEU A 17 5.41 -0.69 -17.35
C LEU A 17 5.45 -0.71 -18.88
N SER A 18 6.01 0.31 -19.54
CA SER A 18 6.09 0.33 -21.00
C SER A 18 6.91 -0.82 -21.58
N ARG A 19 7.92 -1.32 -20.86
CA ARG A 19 8.74 -2.46 -21.29
C ARG A 19 7.95 -3.77 -21.26
N TYR A 20 7.01 -3.92 -20.33
CA TYR A 20 6.26 -5.15 -20.13
C TYR A 20 4.80 -5.08 -20.59
N LEU A 21 4.37 -3.93 -21.14
CA LEU A 21 2.98 -3.64 -21.48
C LEU A 21 2.38 -4.73 -22.37
N GLU A 22 3.07 -5.13 -23.44
CA GLU A 22 2.58 -6.18 -24.34
C GLU A 22 2.30 -7.50 -23.59
N SER A 23 3.24 -7.96 -22.76
CA SER A 23 3.06 -9.18 -21.97
C SER A 23 1.94 -9.04 -20.95
N ILE A 24 1.80 -7.88 -20.30
CA ILE A 24 0.73 -7.59 -19.34
C ILE A 24 -0.64 -7.72 -20.02
N LEU A 25 -0.79 -7.11 -21.20
CA LEU A 25 -2.04 -7.13 -21.96
C LEU A 25 -2.37 -8.54 -22.46
N GLN A 26 -1.39 -9.24 -23.04
CA GLN A 26 -1.56 -10.61 -23.54
C GLN A 26 -1.95 -11.58 -22.41
N GLN A 27 -1.34 -11.43 -21.23
CA GLN A 27 -1.62 -12.30 -20.09
C GLN A 27 -2.80 -11.87 -19.24
N LYS A 28 -3.40 -10.69 -19.52
CA LYS A 28 -4.46 -10.04 -18.75
C LYS A 28 -4.15 -9.95 -17.26
N LEU A 29 -2.97 -9.44 -16.93
CA LEU A 29 -2.53 -9.28 -15.54
C LEU A 29 -3.08 -7.97 -14.98
N ASN A 30 -3.87 -8.04 -13.91
CA ASN A 30 -4.19 -6.86 -13.13
C ASN A 30 -2.91 -6.33 -12.48
N LEU A 31 -2.81 -5.02 -12.30
CA LEU A 31 -1.58 -4.38 -11.83
C LEU A 31 -1.79 -3.63 -10.53
N GLU A 32 -0.79 -3.70 -9.68
CA GLU A 32 -0.54 -2.66 -8.71
C GLU A 32 0.58 -1.79 -9.24
N ILE A 33 0.26 -0.56 -9.66
CA ILE A 33 1.25 0.33 -10.27
C ILE A 33 1.93 1.14 -9.17
N TYR A 34 3.25 0.99 -9.05
CA TYR A 34 4.06 1.77 -8.11
C TYR A 34 4.63 3.02 -8.75
N PHE A 35 4.29 4.17 -8.17
CA PHE A 35 4.79 5.47 -8.58
C PHE A 35 5.90 5.94 -7.64
N HIS A 36 7.15 5.79 -8.06
CA HIS A 36 8.28 6.38 -7.33
C HIS A 36 8.17 7.91 -7.30
N HIS A 37 8.76 8.54 -6.27
CA HIS A 37 8.76 10.00 -6.15
C HIS A 37 9.38 10.71 -7.38
N TRP A 38 10.43 10.14 -7.99
CA TRP A 38 11.10 10.71 -9.17
C TRP A 38 10.27 10.53 -10.44
N VAL A 39 9.48 9.47 -10.55
CA VAL A 39 8.51 9.29 -11.65
C VAL A 39 7.48 10.42 -11.60
N LEU A 40 6.99 10.76 -10.41
CA LEU A 40 5.98 11.82 -10.23
C LEU A 40 6.55 13.23 -10.44
N GLN A 41 7.87 13.42 -10.30
CA GLN A 41 8.51 14.72 -10.57
C GLN A 41 8.57 15.04 -12.06
N ASP A 42 8.83 14.05 -12.91
CA ASP A 42 9.06 14.21 -14.35
C ASP A 42 8.15 13.27 -15.15
N LEU A 43 6.87 13.23 -14.78
CA LEU A 43 5.89 12.37 -15.42
C LEU A 43 5.49 12.96 -16.78
N ASP A 44 5.81 12.25 -17.86
CA ASP A 44 5.18 12.50 -19.16
C ASP A 44 3.69 12.19 -19.06
N LYS A 45 2.89 13.24 -18.86
CA LYS A 45 1.44 13.13 -18.67
C LYS A 45 0.78 12.54 -19.91
N ALA A 46 1.19 12.89 -21.12
CA ALA A 46 0.56 12.38 -22.34
C ALA A 46 0.75 10.86 -22.44
N LYS A 47 1.98 10.38 -22.21
CA LYS A 47 2.28 8.94 -22.20
C LYS A 47 1.59 8.20 -21.05
N CYS A 48 1.46 8.82 -19.90
CA CYS A 48 0.75 8.27 -18.74
C CYS A 48 -0.73 8.05 -19.04
N LEU A 49 -1.38 9.05 -19.64
CA LEU A 49 -2.79 8.96 -20.03
C LEU A 49 -3.02 7.91 -21.12
N GLU A 50 -2.13 7.82 -22.09
CA GLU A 50 -2.20 6.78 -23.12
C GLU A 50 -2.06 5.37 -22.51
N THR A 51 -1.14 5.22 -21.55
CA THR A 51 -0.99 3.97 -20.80
C THR A 51 -2.27 3.63 -20.03
N ALA A 52 -2.87 4.61 -19.34
CA ALA A 52 -4.13 4.42 -18.62
C ALA A 52 -5.25 3.94 -19.56
N ARG A 53 -5.37 4.56 -20.75
CA ARG A 53 -6.36 4.20 -21.77
C ARG A 53 -6.19 2.74 -22.22
N LEU A 54 -4.97 2.33 -22.57
CA LEU A 54 -4.69 0.97 -23.02
C LEU A 54 -5.00 -0.10 -21.96
N LEU A 55 -4.70 0.18 -20.69
CA LEU A 55 -5.02 -0.72 -19.58
C LEU A 55 -6.54 -0.81 -19.35
N ALA A 56 -7.25 0.32 -19.43
CA ALA A 56 -8.71 0.38 -19.27
C ALA A 56 -9.45 -0.37 -20.39
N GLU A 57 -9.06 -0.16 -21.65
CA GLU A 57 -9.63 -0.86 -22.82
C GLU A 57 -9.43 -2.38 -22.76
N SER A 58 -8.38 -2.81 -22.06
CA SER A 58 -8.08 -4.22 -21.84
C SER A 58 -8.86 -4.84 -20.68
N GLY A 59 -9.66 -4.04 -19.96
CA GLY A 59 -10.49 -4.46 -18.84
C GLY A 59 -9.69 -4.89 -17.60
N LEU A 60 -8.45 -4.41 -17.46
CA LEU A 60 -7.60 -4.74 -16.33
C LEU A 60 -7.99 -3.94 -15.10
N LYS A 61 -7.96 -4.59 -13.93
CA LYS A 61 -8.12 -3.90 -12.65
C LYS A 61 -6.79 -3.33 -12.22
N ILE A 62 -6.83 -2.12 -11.67
CA ILE A 62 -5.65 -1.39 -11.25
C ILE A 62 -5.78 -1.07 -9.76
N THR A 63 -4.71 -1.29 -9.00
CA THR A 63 -4.44 -0.62 -7.74
C THR A 63 -3.17 0.21 -7.92
N PHE A 64 -2.94 1.15 -7.02
CA PHE A 64 -1.67 1.88 -6.96
C PHE A 64 -0.95 1.56 -5.68
N HIS A 65 0.36 1.69 -5.73
CA HIS A 65 1.21 1.85 -4.57
C HIS A 65 1.77 3.27 -4.57
N ALA A 66 1.54 4.01 -3.49
CA ALA A 66 2.05 5.36 -3.33
C ALA A 66 3.57 5.35 -3.09
N PRO A 67 4.30 6.44 -3.41
CA PRO A 67 5.68 6.59 -2.97
C PRO A 67 5.75 6.53 -1.45
N PHE A 68 6.82 5.93 -0.92
CA PHE A 68 7.01 5.76 0.53
C PHE A 68 8.43 6.09 1.00
N LEU A 69 9.44 5.95 0.12
CA LEU A 69 10.82 6.27 0.44
C LEU A 69 10.95 7.72 0.90
N ASP A 70 11.57 7.91 2.07
CA ASP A 70 11.74 9.17 2.80
C ASP A 70 10.45 9.88 3.22
N LEU A 71 9.27 9.38 2.84
CA LEU A 71 8.01 10.01 3.21
C LEU A 71 7.62 9.64 4.64
N ARG A 72 7.26 10.67 5.39
CA ARG A 72 6.81 10.58 6.78
C ARG A 72 5.45 11.26 6.92
N PRO A 73 4.35 10.57 6.56
CA PRO A 73 2.97 11.09 6.66
C PRO A 73 2.58 11.52 8.07
N ALA A 74 3.30 11.06 9.07
CA ALA A 74 3.10 11.36 10.49
C ALA A 74 4.34 12.03 11.12
N ALA A 75 5.16 12.75 10.33
CA ALA A 75 6.28 13.51 10.86
C ALA A 75 5.85 14.52 11.94
N MET A 76 6.71 14.74 12.93
CA MET A 76 6.53 15.78 13.95
C MET A 76 6.75 17.18 13.37
N ASP A 77 7.71 17.29 12.45
CA ASP A 77 7.93 18.50 11.68
C ASP A 77 6.82 18.66 10.64
N ASP A 78 6.10 19.77 10.72
CA ASP A 78 4.96 20.04 9.85
C ASP A 78 5.34 20.22 8.38
N GLU A 79 6.54 20.75 8.07
CA GLU A 79 6.97 20.92 6.68
C GLU A 79 7.32 19.56 6.06
N ILE A 80 7.94 18.65 6.82
CA ILE A 80 8.18 17.27 6.38
C ILE A 80 6.83 16.54 6.17
N ARG A 81 5.88 16.72 7.09
CA ARG A 81 4.55 16.10 7.01
C ARG A 81 3.79 16.60 5.77
N LYS A 82 3.77 17.91 5.54
CA LYS A 82 3.14 18.53 4.37
C LYS A 82 3.80 18.05 3.08
N ALA A 83 5.12 18.04 3.00
CA ALA A 83 5.83 17.56 1.82
C ALA A 83 5.49 16.09 1.50
N SER A 84 5.38 15.25 2.55
CA SER A 84 4.96 13.85 2.41
C SER A 84 3.52 13.72 1.90
N LEU A 85 2.60 14.51 2.47
CA LEU A 85 1.20 14.55 2.04
C LEU A 85 1.06 14.99 0.58
N GLU A 86 1.70 16.10 0.19
CA GLU A 86 1.64 16.61 -1.18
C GLU A 86 2.22 15.61 -2.19
N ARG A 87 3.29 14.89 -1.82
CA ARG A 87 3.83 13.81 -2.65
C ARG A 87 2.84 12.67 -2.85
N ILE A 88 2.10 12.28 -1.81
CA ILE A 88 1.07 11.24 -1.90
C ILE A 88 -0.12 11.72 -2.74
N LYS A 89 -0.54 13.00 -2.59
CA LYS A 89 -1.64 13.58 -3.38
C LYS A 89 -1.39 13.50 -4.89
N GLN A 90 -0.15 13.61 -5.35
CA GLN A 90 0.19 13.46 -6.78
C GLN A 90 -0.22 12.10 -7.36
N VAL A 91 -0.29 11.04 -6.55
CA VAL A 91 -0.81 9.74 -7.00
C VAL A 91 -2.34 9.78 -7.15
N PHE A 92 -3.03 10.52 -6.29
CA PHE A 92 -4.48 10.73 -6.41
C PHE A 92 -4.83 11.56 -7.65
N ASP A 93 -3.97 12.48 -8.09
CA ASP A 93 -4.18 13.24 -9.34
C ASP A 93 -4.25 12.34 -10.59
N LEU A 94 -3.75 11.09 -10.50
CA LEU A 94 -3.82 10.10 -11.56
C LEU A 94 -5.10 9.24 -11.50
N ALA A 95 -5.84 9.31 -10.39
CA ALA A 95 -7.06 8.52 -10.17
C ALA A 95 -8.13 8.70 -11.25
N PRO A 96 -8.42 9.91 -11.76
CA PRO A 96 -9.45 10.10 -12.79
C PRO A 96 -9.17 9.38 -14.12
N TYR A 97 -7.92 8.92 -14.32
CA TYR A 97 -7.51 8.30 -15.57
C TYR A 97 -7.40 6.79 -15.43
N PHE A 98 -6.76 6.31 -14.36
CA PHE A 98 -6.56 4.87 -14.13
C PHE A 98 -7.70 4.21 -13.37
N HIS A 99 -8.53 4.98 -12.67
CA HIS A 99 -9.63 4.48 -11.84
C HIS A 99 -9.19 3.36 -10.87
N PRO A 100 -8.13 3.58 -10.06
CA PRO A 100 -7.59 2.54 -9.20
C PRO A 100 -8.63 2.13 -8.14
N LEU A 101 -8.75 0.83 -7.87
CA LEU A 101 -9.63 0.30 -6.83
C LEU A 101 -9.14 0.68 -5.43
N LYS A 102 -7.81 0.70 -5.26
CA LYS A 102 -7.13 1.03 -4.02
C LYS A 102 -5.83 1.78 -4.28
N ILE A 103 -5.43 2.58 -3.30
CA ILE A 103 -4.08 3.14 -3.22
C ILE A 103 -3.46 2.64 -1.92
N VAL A 104 -2.40 1.85 -2.04
CA VAL A 104 -1.61 1.36 -0.91
C VAL A 104 -0.65 2.45 -0.46
N CYS A 105 -0.61 2.72 0.85
CA CYS A 105 0.26 3.71 1.44
C CYS A 105 0.89 3.17 2.72
N HIS A 106 2.12 3.59 3.00
CA HIS A 106 2.79 3.29 4.26
C HIS A 106 2.42 4.33 5.32
N PRO A 107 1.93 3.93 6.52
CA PRO A 107 1.76 4.82 7.68
C PRO A 107 3.10 5.41 8.17
N SER A 108 4.18 4.67 7.95
CA SER A 108 5.56 5.00 8.34
C SER A 108 5.74 5.18 9.85
N PHE A 109 5.16 4.31 10.68
CA PHE A 109 5.54 4.21 12.10
C PHE A 109 6.85 3.44 12.24
N ASP A 110 7.73 3.93 13.11
CA ASP A 110 8.97 3.26 13.48
C ASP A 110 9.39 3.75 14.86
N ASP A 111 9.40 2.85 15.84
CA ASP A 111 9.66 3.17 17.25
C ASP A 111 11.08 3.69 17.50
N ARG A 112 12.01 3.51 16.54
CA ARG A 112 13.37 4.07 16.59
C ARG A 112 13.37 5.59 16.36
N TYR A 113 12.42 6.10 15.59
CA TYR A 113 12.30 7.54 15.29
C TYR A 113 11.32 8.25 16.21
N TYR A 114 10.29 7.55 16.70
CA TYR A 114 9.20 8.12 17.51
C TYR A 114 9.26 7.63 18.97
N VAL A 115 10.45 7.64 19.58
CA VAL A 115 10.66 7.18 20.96
C VAL A 115 9.74 7.93 21.92
N SER A 116 8.81 7.22 22.56
CA SER A 116 7.81 7.77 23.49
C SER A 116 6.92 8.86 22.87
N ALA A 117 6.73 8.82 21.54
CA ALA A 117 5.96 9.81 20.79
C ALA A 117 4.76 9.21 20.04
N ASP A 118 4.29 8.03 20.44
CA ASP A 118 3.16 7.31 19.82
C ASP A 118 1.92 8.20 19.67
N ASP A 119 1.58 8.97 20.70
CA ASP A 119 0.38 9.84 20.69
C ASP A 119 0.53 11.01 19.72
N LEU A 120 1.72 11.61 19.64
CA LEU A 120 2.02 12.69 18.70
C LEU A 120 2.06 12.16 17.26
N TRP A 121 2.66 10.98 17.05
CA TRP A 121 2.64 10.28 15.77
C TRP A 121 1.21 10.01 15.34
N LEU A 122 0.38 9.47 16.24
CA LEU A 122 -1.02 9.18 15.97
C LEU A 122 -1.79 10.45 15.58
N GLU A 123 -1.62 11.54 16.33
CA GLU A 123 -2.27 12.81 16.03
C GLU A 123 -1.90 13.32 14.62
N ASN A 124 -0.61 13.33 14.28
CA ASN A 124 -0.14 13.81 12.99
C ASN A 124 -0.50 12.86 11.83
N SER A 125 -0.48 11.56 12.08
CA SER A 125 -0.97 10.53 11.15
C SER A 125 -2.46 10.78 10.83
N VAL A 126 -3.28 10.98 11.86
CA VAL A 126 -4.72 11.27 11.71
C VAL A 126 -4.97 12.53 10.89
N LYS A 127 -4.20 13.60 11.10
CA LYS A 127 -4.29 14.84 10.29
C LYS A 127 -4.10 14.52 8.79
N THR A 128 -3.01 13.84 8.46
CA THR A 128 -2.65 13.51 7.08
C THR A 128 -3.65 12.58 6.41
N TRP A 129 -4.02 11.48 7.06
CA TRP A 129 -4.96 10.51 6.48
C TRP A 129 -6.37 11.07 6.35
N LYS A 130 -6.83 11.95 7.25
CA LYS A 130 -8.12 12.64 7.09
C LYS A 130 -8.17 13.51 5.84
N GLU A 131 -7.06 14.13 5.45
CA GLU A 131 -7.00 14.88 4.19
C GLU A 131 -7.09 13.93 2.98
N LEU A 132 -6.31 12.85 2.98
CA LEU A 132 -6.33 11.87 1.88
C LEU A 132 -7.67 11.12 1.79
N ILE A 133 -8.34 10.84 2.91
CA ILE A 133 -9.67 10.21 2.93
C ILE A 133 -10.71 11.09 2.20
N LYS A 134 -10.59 12.43 2.26
CA LYS A 134 -11.49 13.32 1.50
C LYS A 134 -11.34 13.09 0.00
N LEU A 135 -10.10 13.02 -0.49
CA LEU A 135 -9.80 12.71 -1.90
C LEU A 135 -10.24 11.29 -2.27
N ALA A 136 -10.02 10.32 -1.38
CA ALA A 136 -10.46 8.95 -1.58
C ALA A 136 -11.99 8.85 -1.73
N LYS A 137 -12.76 9.65 -0.98
CA LYS A 137 -14.21 9.74 -1.14
C LYS A 137 -14.61 10.34 -2.49
N GLU A 138 -13.94 11.41 -2.92
CA GLU A 138 -14.19 12.07 -4.21
C GLU A 138 -14.02 11.08 -5.37
N TYR A 139 -12.89 10.37 -5.40
CA TYR A 139 -12.56 9.44 -6.48
C TYR A 139 -13.07 8.01 -6.28
N GLN A 140 -13.85 7.76 -5.22
CA GLN A 140 -14.38 6.43 -4.86
C GLN A 140 -13.29 5.35 -4.66
N ILE A 141 -12.15 5.75 -4.12
CA ILE A 141 -10.98 4.91 -3.84
C ILE A 141 -10.98 4.46 -2.38
N THR A 142 -10.42 3.28 -2.09
CA THR A 142 -10.05 2.89 -0.72
C THR A 142 -8.55 3.02 -0.51
N ILE A 143 -8.13 3.68 0.56
CA ILE A 143 -6.73 3.73 0.98
C ILE A 143 -6.43 2.44 1.74
N ALA A 144 -5.37 1.72 1.36
CA ALA A 144 -4.92 0.54 2.08
C ALA A 144 -3.64 0.90 2.85
N LEU A 145 -3.70 0.89 4.18
CA LEU A 145 -2.53 1.17 5.01
C LEU A 145 -1.77 -0.11 5.31
N GLU A 146 -0.51 -0.14 4.93
CA GLU A 146 0.36 -1.32 4.98
C GLU A 146 1.22 -1.39 6.25
N ASN A 147 1.33 -2.58 6.85
CA ASN A 147 2.35 -2.81 7.88
C ASN A 147 3.74 -2.88 7.23
N VAL A 148 4.71 -2.21 7.85
CA VAL A 148 6.09 -2.17 7.37
C VAL A 148 7.04 -2.53 8.51
N TYR A 149 7.27 -1.61 9.45
CA TYR A 149 8.27 -1.78 10.51
C TYR A 149 7.66 -2.01 11.90
N GLU A 150 6.34 -2.03 12.00
CA GLU A 150 5.63 -2.17 13.26
C GLU A 150 5.88 -3.54 13.90
N LYS A 151 6.41 -3.55 15.13
CA LYS A 151 6.67 -4.79 15.90
C LYS A 151 5.38 -5.47 16.37
N ASN A 152 4.31 -4.70 16.56
CA ASN A 152 3.00 -5.15 17.04
C ASN A 152 1.89 -4.35 16.33
N PRO A 153 0.62 -4.82 16.34
CA PRO A 153 -0.46 -4.19 15.59
C PRO A 153 -1.10 -2.97 16.30
N PHE A 154 -0.73 -2.68 17.56
CA PHE A 154 -1.54 -1.82 18.42
C PHE A 154 -1.56 -0.36 17.95
N ILE A 155 -0.44 0.17 17.47
CA ILE A 155 -0.39 1.55 16.96
C ILE A 155 -1.23 1.72 15.70
N LEU A 156 -1.20 0.74 14.79
CA LEU A 156 -2.06 0.73 13.60
C LEU A 156 -3.53 0.57 13.99
N ARG A 157 -3.85 -0.28 14.98
CA ARG A 157 -5.21 -0.41 15.53
C ARG A 157 -5.73 0.95 15.98
N ARG A 158 -4.96 1.66 16.80
CA ARG A 158 -5.30 3.01 17.29
C ARG A 158 -5.52 3.98 16.13
N LEU A 159 -4.71 3.90 15.07
CA LEU A 159 -4.90 4.71 13.87
C LEU A 159 -6.22 4.40 13.15
N PHE A 160 -6.53 3.13 12.92
CA PHE A 160 -7.80 2.75 12.31
C PHE A 160 -9.01 3.17 13.15
N ASP A 161 -8.96 2.96 14.46
CA ASP A 161 -10.01 3.38 15.39
C ASP A 161 -10.21 4.91 15.36
N ALA A 162 -9.13 5.69 15.32
CA ALA A 162 -9.18 7.16 15.26
C ALA A 162 -9.67 7.72 13.92
N LEU A 163 -9.40 7.01 12.81
CA LEU A 163 -9.84 7.41 11.48
C LEU A 163 -11.30 7.04 11.21
N SER A 164 -11.74 5.86 11.69
CA SER A 164 -13.13 5.38 11.63
C SER A 164 -13.83 5.67 10.28
N SER A 165 -13.20 5.28 9.16
CA SER A 165 -13.71 5.51 7.81
C SER A 165 -13.83 4.23 7.01
N ASP A 166 -14.85 4.16 6.17
CA ASP A 166 -15.08 3.13 5.15
C ASP A 166 -14.15 3.23 3.93
N LYS A 167 -13.44 4.35 3.77
CA LYS A 167 -12.44 4.58 2.70
C LYS A 167 -11.03 4.23 3.11
N ILE A 168 -10.85 3.54 4.25
CA ILE A 168 -9.55 3.03 4.67
C ILE A 168 -9.66 1.57 5.08
N CYS A 169 -8.67 0.77 4.71
CA CYS A 169 -8.54 -0.62 5.12
C CYS A 169 -7.09 -0.95 5.45
N PHE A 170 -6.89 -2.09 6.10
CA PHE A 170 -5.59 -2.64 6.39
C PHE A 170 -5.09 -3.46 5.21
N CYS A 171 -3.88 -3.13 4.75
CA CYS A 171 -3.06 -3.98 3.90
C CYS A 171 -2.15 -4.79 4.81
N PHE A 172 -2.34 -6.11 4.84
CA PHE A 172 -1.40 -6.99 5.51
C PHE A 172 -0.34 -7.45 4.51
N ASP A 173 0.89 -7.00 4.71
CA ASP A 173 2.07 -7.49 4.00
C ASP A 173 2.71 -8.64 4.79
N THR A 174 2.76 -9.82 4.15
CA THR A 174 3.25 -11.04 4.76
C THR A 174 4.75 -11.03 4.99
N GLY A 175 5.53 -10.42 4.10
CA GLY A 175 6.96 -10.40 4.22
C GLY A 175 7.45 -9.39 5.25
N HIS A 176 6.87 -8.18 5.28
CA HIS A 176 7.12 -7.21 6.34
C HIS A 176 6.77 -7.79 7.71
N PHE A 177 5.62 -8.46 7.83
CA PHE A 177 5.26 -9.15 9.07
C PHE A 177 6.33 -10.18 9.48
N ASN A 178 6.78 -11.01 8.53
CA ASN A 178 7.72 -12.10 8.81
C ASN A 178 9.09 -11.59 9.29
N VAL A 179 9.49 -10.38 8.87
CA VAL A 179 10.78 -9.77 9.25
C VAL A 179 10.68 -8.95 10.53
N PHE A 180 9.65 -8.10 10.64
CA PHE A 180 9.64 -7.03 11.64
C PHE A 180 8.73 -7.30 12.83
N SER A 181 7.76 -8.21 12.72
CA SER A 181 6.84 -8.44 13.82
C SER A 181 7.47 -9.24 14.96
N HIS A 182 7.20 -8.81 16.19
CA HIS A 182 7.52 -9.53 17.41
C HIS A 182 6.29 -10.21 18.02
N GLU A 183 5.10 -9.98 17.46
CA GLU A 183 3.83 -10.56 17.89
C GLU A 183 3.41 -11.69 16.94
N PRO A 184 2.78 -12.75 17.45
CA PRO A 184 2.35 -13.85 16.59
C PRO A 184 1.18 -13.44 15.69
N LEU A 185 1.05 -14.12 14.54
CA LEU A 185 0.07 -13.81 13.50
C LEU A 185 -1.38 -13.72 14.01
N ASN A 186 -1.76 -14.54 14.98
CA ASN A 186 -3.10 -14.51 15.57
C ASN A 186 -3.38 -13.21 16.34
N VAL A 187 -2.37 -12.55 16.91
CA VAL A 187 -2.52 -11.24 17.54
C VAL A 187 -2.81 -10.20 16.46
N TRP A 188 -2.05 -10.17 15.38
CA TRP A 188 -2.32 -9.27 14.25
C TRP A 188 -3.72 -9.44 13.65
N LEU A 189 -4.15 -10.68 13.41
CA LEU A 189 -5.46 -10.94 12.84
C LEU A 189 -6.60 -10.64 13.82
N LYS A 190 -6.42 -10.90 15.12
CA LYS A 190 -7.39 -10.48 16.14
C LYS A 190 -7.50 -8.96 16.21
N GLU A 191 -6.38 -8.26 16.05
CA GLU A 191 -6.32 -6.83 16.25
C GLU A 191 -6.79 -6.07 14.99
N LEU A 192 -6.30 -6.43 13.82
CA LEU A 192 -6.52 -5.70 12.57
C LEU A 192 -7.40 -6.45 11.57
N GLY A 193 -7.79 -7.70 11.83
CA GLY A 193 -8.56 -8.51 10.88
C GLY A 193 -9.90 -7.90 10.48
N LYS A 194 -10.59 -7.18 11.39
CA LYS A 194 -11.82 -6.45 11.06
C LYS A 194 -11.61 -5.28 10.07
N TYR A 195 -10.37 -4.81 9.92
CA TYR A 195 -9.98 -3.76 8.99
C TYR A 195 -9.36 -4.32 7.70
N LEU A 196 -9.07 -5.62 7.63
CA LEU A 196 -8.36 -6.24 6.51
C LEU A 196 -9.13 -6.06 5.20
N GLY A 197 -8.48 -5.46 4.20
CA GLY A 197 -9.08 -5.24 2.88
C GLY A 197 -8.11 -5.36 1.71
N HIS A 198 -6.82 -5.58 1.98
CA HIS A 198 -5.79 -5.82 0.96
C HIS A 198 -4.70 -6.73 1.52
N LEU A 199 -4.01 -7.45 0.64
CA LEU A 199 -2.91 -8.35 0.98
C LEU A 199 -1.75 -8.12 0.03
N HIS A 200 -0.56 -7.94 0.57
CA HIS A 200 0.69 -8.11 -0.17
C HIS A 200 1.28 -9.45 0.21
N LEU A 201 1.57 -10.26 -0.82
CA LEU A 201 1.99 -11.64 -0.66
C LEU A 201 3.37 -11.82 -1.28
N HIS A 202 4.37 -11.83 -0.43
CA HIS A 202 5.74 -12.25 -0.73
C HIS A 202 6.33 -12.90 0.51
N ASP A 203 7.42 -13.62 0.32
CA ASP A 203 8.05 -14.44 1.34
C ASP A 203 9.49 -13.98 1.61
N ASN A 204 10.05 -14.44 2.72
CA ASN A 204 11.44 -14.22 3.09
C ASN A 204 11.82 -15.19 4.22
N PHE A 205 13.08 -15.14 4.68
CA PHE A 205 13.55 -16.00 5.77
C PHE A 205 13.40 -15.37 7.17
N GLY A 206 12.61 -14.29 7.29
CA GLY A 206 12.37 -13.57 8.54
C GLY A 206 13.56 -12.74 9.03
N ARG A 207 14.51 -12.41 8.14
CA ARG A 207 15.73 -11.64 8.48
C ARG A 207 15.87 -10.37 7.68
N LEU A 208 15.60 -10.46 6.39
CA LEU A 208 15.66 -9.35 5.45
C LEU A 208 14.40 -9.36 4.62
N ASP A 209 14.05 -8.20 4.09
CA ASP A 209 12.89 -8.06 3.21
C ASP A 209 13.28 -8.46 1.78
N GLU A 210 13.32 -9.77 1.53
CA GLU A 210 13.90 -10.37 0.32
C GLU A 210 12.93 -10.44 -0.87
N HIS A 211 11.62 -10.26 -0.62
CA HIS A 211 10.55 -10.32 -1.63
C HIS A 211 10.59 -11.61 -2.47
N LEU A 212 10.81 -12.75 -1.82
CA LEU A 212 10.81 -14.06 -2.48
C LEU A 212 9.39 -14.44 -2.93
N PRO A 213 9.26 -15.32 -3.94
CA PRO A 213 7.99 -15.90 -4.29
C PRO A 213 7.31 -16.58 -3.09
N VAL A 214 5.97 -16.52 -3.06
CA VAL A 214 5.14 -17.17 -2.03
C VAL A 214 5.50 -18.66 -1.92
N GLY A 215 6.00 -19.08 -0.75
CA GLY A 215 6.37 -20.46 -0.45
C GLY A 215 7.86 -20.76 -0.55
N ASP A 216 8.68 -19.82 -1.02
CA ASP A 216 10.13 -19.98 -1.12
C ASP A 216 10.88 -19.54 0.17
N GLY A 217 10.16 -19.00 1.16
CA GLY A 217 10.69 -18.58 2.45
C GLY A 217 10.05 -19.33 3.62
N THR A 218 9.80 -18.61 4.72
CA THR A 218 9.33 -19.20 5.99
C THR A 218 7.97 -18.70 6.44
N PHE A 219 7.32 -17.77 5.74
CA PHE A 219 6.01 -17.28 6.16
C PHE A 219 4.96 -18.41 6.07
N PRO A 220 4.15 -18.64 7.12
CA PRO A 220 3.27 -19.81 7.19
C PRO A 220 1.96 -19.62 6.40
N PHE A 221 2.04 -19.49 5.07
CA PHE A 221 0.90 -19.22 4.18
C PHE A 221 -0.27 -20.20 4.36
N ALA A 222 0.01 -21.50 4.51
CA ALA A 222 -1.05 -22.49 4.70
C ALA A 222 -1.88 -22.21 5.96
N ARG A 223 -1.23 -21.85 7.07
CA ARG A 223 -1.90 -21.45 8.31
C ARG A 223 -2.61 -20.11 8.15
N PHE A 224 -1.97 -19.15 7.48
CA PHE A 224 -2.55 -17.83 7.23
C PHE A 224 -3.88 -17.91 6.48
N PHE A 225 -3.92 -18.63 5.36
CA PHE A 225 -5.14 -18.81 4.57
C PHE A 225 -6.21 -19.69 5.23
N GLN A 226 -5.87 -20.46 6.27
CA GLN A 226 -6.87 -21.17 7.08
C GLN A 226 -7.57 -20.26 8.10
N ILE A 227 -6.93 -19.14 8.48
CA ILE A 227 -7.47 -18.19 9.46
C ILE A 227 -8.32 -17.11 8.77
N LEU A 228 -8.02 -16.78 7.51
CA LEU A 228 -8.79 -15.84 6.67
C LEU A 228 -10.13 -16.43 6.22
#